data_AF-A0A7X6ZA47-F1
#
_entry.id   AF-A0A7X6ZA47-F1
#
_cell.length_a   1.000
_cell.length_b   1.000
_cell.length_c   1.000
_cell.angle_alpha   90.00
_cell.angle_beta   90.00
_cell.angle_gamma   90.00
#
_symmetry.space_group_name_H-M   'P 1'
#
loop_
_entity.id
_entity.type
_entity.pdbx_description
1 polymer ?
#
loop_
_entity_poly.entity_id
_entity_poly.type
_entity_poly.pdbx_seq_one_letter_code
_entity_poly.pdbx_strand_id
1 'polypeptide(L)'
;MTLAWQAIDGSQLPAVLAAQLAASRLELWHQPGESWAPRTIVVSDASGAPVAAALVTSRPYNAYRKIADVVVADGLLQPAFHAAFRVALEGVLAEAQASPDRTRPIPMVIWFEEHPQIAPLGDNARAELAAQGFIRDEDPVPSIPSTVSGDPHQVHRWSRWLAPAPAATRAVPYYGQTTDVTCGAVAALTALEGAGLGRFGVDGESNHSHELSFWRRATNLPACEPIGLSVTTASEIGAHTHTLGIPRVILSTDDYVLLEDWVDDPLELRLRTQLQQESLREAERLGVAIERRWISVEEIRDLVSDGAYVLLLIDLEPLIADPTPHWVLAHDVIADVDGREFLVVTDPWVEAARGESWADTSAAPLSLEGIDLITRWGDPQYRGVIVVPRIG
;
A
#
# COMPACT_ATOMS: atom_id res chain seq x y z
N MET A 1 -9.67 7.60 -36.85
CA MET A 1 -8.70 6.50 -36.93
C MET A 1 -9.35 5.30 -36.28
N THR A 2 -9.41 4.15 -36.95
CA THR A 2 -9.88 2.91 -36.31
C THR A 2 -8.72 2.35 -35.50
N LEU A 3 -8.97 2.11 -34.22
CA LEU A 3 -7.99 1.60 -33.27
C LEU A 3 -8.52 0.29 -32.68
N ALA A 4 -7.62 -0.66 -32.47
CA ALA A 4 -7.90 -1.89 -31.75
C ALA A 4 -6.85 -2.09 -30.67
N TRP A 5 -7.21 -2.76 -29.58
CA TRP A 5 -6.28 -3.08 -28.51
C TRP A 5 -6.23 -4.59 -28.27
N GLN A 6 -5.10 -5.06 -27.74
CA GLN A 6 -4.92 -6.43 -27.25
C GLN A 6 -4.08 -6.40 -25.96
N ALA A 7 -4.38 -7.31 -25.03
CA ALA A 7 -3.55 -7.54 -23.85
C ALA A 7 -2.53 -8.64 -24.14
N ILE A 8 -1.27 -8.39 -23.80
CA ILE A 8 -0.18 -9.38 -23.83
C ILE A 8 0.40 -9.51 -22.42
N ASP A 9 0.79 -10.73 -22.05
CA ASP A 9 1.40 -10.98 -20.76
C ASP A 9 2.86 -10.49 -20.74
N GLY A 10 3.28 -9.94 -19.60
CA GLY A 10 4.60 -9.36 -19.41
C GLY A 10 4.70 -7.86 -19.72
N SER A 11 5.90 -7.32 -19.51
CA SER A 11 6.28 -5.93 -19.76
C SER A 11 6.86 -5.72 -21.17
N GLN A 12 6.44 -6.52 -22.15
CA GLN A 12 6.98 -6.43 -23.51
C GLN A 12 6.45 -5.19 -24.24
N LEU A 13 7.31 -4.20 -24.45
CA LEU A 13 7.00 -3.01 -25.24
C LEU A 13 7.28 -3.27 -26.74
N PRO A 14 6.35 -2.97 -27.67
CA PRO A 14 6.63 -3.08 -29.10
C PRO A 14 7.88 -2.29 -29.51
N ALA A 15 8.77 -2.92 -30.27
CA ALA A 15 10.10 -2.36 -30.61
C ALA A 15 10.04 -0.96 -31.25
N VAL A 16 9.00 -0.68 -32.05
CA VAL A 16 8.82 0.63 -32.69
C VAL A 16 8.53 1.73 -31.67
N LEU A 17 7.83 1.42 -30.58
CA LEU A 17 7.56 2.35 -29.48
C LEU A 17 8.78 2.46 -28.57
N ALA A 18 9.42 1.33 -28.26
CA ALA A 18 10.62 1.30 -27.42
C ALA A 18 11.77 2.15 -27.99
N ALA A 19 11.96 2.13 -29.32
CA ALA A 19 13.00 2.89 -30.01
C ALA A 19 12.86 4.43 -29.87
N GLN A 20 11.71 4.92 -29.41
CA GLN A 20 11.41 6.35 -29.26
C GLN A 20 11.67 6.85 -27.83
N LEU A 21 11.89 5.94 -26.87
CA LEU A 21 11.98 6.30 -25.46
C LEU A 21 13.43 6.54 -25.01
N ALA A 22 13.59 7.46 -24.06
CA ALA A 22 14.84 7.61 -23.33
C ALA A 22 15.14 6.36 -22.49
N ALA A 23 16.43 6.10 -22.23
CA ALA A 23 16.87 4.92 -21.47
C ALA A 23 16.21 4.81 -20.08
N SER A 24 16.10 5.92 -19.35
CA SER A 24 15.46 5.95 -18.02
C SER A 24 13.99 5.56 -18.03
N ARG A 25 13.25 5.90 -19.10
CA ARG A 25 11.84 5.51 -19.26
C ARG A 25 11.69 4.04 -19.67
N LEU A 26 12.62 3.51 -20.46
CA LEU A 26 12.68 2.07 -20.75
C LEU A 26 13.01 1.25 -19.50
N GLU A 27 13.92 1.74 -18.66
CA GLU A 27 14.22 1.12 -17.36
C GLU A 27 12.97 1.07 -16.48
N LEU A 28 12.26 2.19 -16.34
CA LEU A 28 10.97 2.24 -15.63
C LEU A 28 9.97 1.20 -16.17
N TRP A 29 9.81 1.12 -17.49
CA TRP A 29 8.89 0.17 -18.12
C TRP A 29 9.25 -1.30 -17.84
N HIS A 30 10.55 -1.62 -17.78
CA HIS A 30 11.02 -2.99 -17.58
C HIS A 30 11.23 -3.36 -16.10
N GLN A 31 11.13 -2.40 -15.18
CA GLN A 31 11.39 -2.61 -13.77
C GLN A 31 10.41 -3.59 -13.09
N PRO A 32 9.09 -3.58 -13.37
CA PRO A 32 8.17 -4.52 -12.74
C PRO A 32 8.48 -5.98 -13.09
N GLY A 33 8.79 -6.78 -12.08
CA GLY A 33 9.02 -8.22 -12.21
C GLY A 33 7.73 -9.03 -12.33
N GLU A 34 7.86 -10.32 -12.68
CA GLU A 34 6.71 -11.23 -12.91
C GLU A 34 5.77 -11.36 -11.71
N SER A 35 6.27 -11.18 -10.49
CA SER A 35 5.46 -11.20 -9.26
C SER A 35 4.37 -10.13 -9.23
N TRP A 36 4.53 -9.03 -9.96
CA TRP A 36 3.53 -7.97 -10.10
C TRP A 36 2.59 -8.15 -11.29
N ALA A 37 2.60 -9.35 -11.88
CA ALA A 37 1.68 -9.70 -12.95
C ALA A 37 1.69 -8.72 -14.14
N PRO A 38 2.85 -8.23 -14.60
CA PRO A 38 2.87 -7.19 -15.61
C PRO A 38 2.10 -7.65 -16.85
N ARG A 39 1.25 -6.78 -17.39
CA ARG A 39 0.61 -6.97 -18.69
C ARG A 39 0.75 -5.70 -19.50
N THR A 40 0.91 -5.86 -20.81
CA THR A 40 0.98 -4.72 -21.72
C THR A 40 -0.27 -4.68 -22.59
N ILE A 41 -1.01 -3.59 -22.55
CA ILE A 41 -2.11 -3.31 -23.47
C ILE A 41 -1.52 -2.62 -24.69
N VAL A 42 -1.51 -3.28 -25.85
CA VAL A 42 -1.00 -2.73 -27.10
C VAL A 42 -2.16 -2.23 -27.94
N VAL A 43 -2.11 -0.96 -28.34
CA VAL A 43 -3.06 -0.33 -29.26
C VAL A 43 -2.46 -0.26 -30.64
N SER A 44 -3.16 -0.78 -31.65
CA SER A 44 -2.74 -0.76 -33.05
C SER A 44 -3.73 0.00 -33.94
N ASP A 45 -3.21 0.59 -35.01
CA ASP A 45 -4.03 1.18 -36.07
C ASP A 45 -4.65 0.12 -37.00
N ALA A 46 -5.39 0.57 -38.03
CA ALA A 46 -6.05 -0.31 -38.99
C ALA A 46 -5.09 -1.19 -39.83
N SER A 47 -3.80 -0.84 -39.90
CA SER A 47 -2.77 -1.64 -40.56
C SER A 47 -2.13 -2.69 -39.64
N GLY A 48 -2.48 -2.66 -38.34
CA GLY A 48 -1.89 -3.49 -37.31
C GLY A 48 -0.62 -2.91 -36.69
N ALA A 49 -0.19 -1.71 -37.13
CA ALA A 49 0.99 -1.05 -36.56
C ALA A 49 0.68 -0.54 -35.14
N PRO A 50 1.54 -0.84 -34.14
CA PRO A 50 1.32 -0.38 -32.77
C PRO A 50 1.56 1.14 -32.68
N VAL A 51 0.59 1.83 -32.08
CA VAL A 51 0.56 3.30 -31.94
C VAL A 51 0.49 3.77 -30.49
N ALA A 52 0.15 2.88 -29.55
CA ALA A 52 0.31 3.11 -28.12
C ALA A 52 0.46 1.80 -27.36
N ALA A 53 1.00 1.88 -26.14
CA ALA A 53 1.04 0.79 -25.19
C ALA A 53 0.81 1.30 -23.76
N ALA A 54 0.11 0.54 -22.93
CA ALA A 54 -0.02 0.78 -21.49
C ALA A 54 0.52 -0.41 -20.71
N LEU A 55 1.44 -0.17 -19.77
CA LEU A 55 1.93 -1.20 -18.86
C LEU A 55 1.06 -1.18 -17.61
N VAL A 56 0.52 -2.35 -17.25
CA VAL A 56 -0.24 -2.52 -16.02
C VAL A 56 0.38 -3.54 -15.09
N THR A 57 0.27 -3.30 -13.79
CA THR A 57 0.76 -4.16 -12.73
C THR A 57 -0.28 -4.28 -11.60
N SER A 58 -0.10 -5.27 -10.74
CA SER A 58 -0.89 -5.45 -9.52
C SER A 58 -0.13 -6.31 -8.52
N ARG A 59 -0.13 -5.91 -7.26
CA ARG A 59 0.31 -6.75 -6.14
C ARG A 59 -0.68 -7.90 -5.90
N PRO A 60 -0.23 -9.12 -5.56
CA PRO A 60 -1.12 -10.22 -5.19
C PRO A 60 -2.12 -9.84 -4.08
N TYR A 61 -3.32 -10.41 -4.15
CA TYR A 61 -4.46 -10.24 -3.23
C TYR A 61 -5.03 -8.82 -3.11
N ASN A 62 -4.43 -7.84 -3.79
CA ASN A 62 -4.90 -6.47 -3.82
C ASN A 62 -5.89 -6.27 -4.96
N ALA A 63 -7.00 -5.60 -4.67
CA ALA A 63 -8.05 -5.23 -5.62
C ALA A 63 -7.78 -3.87 -6.26
N TYR A 64 -6.55 -3.64 -6.71
CA TYR A 64 -6.21 -2.51 -7.58
C TYR A 64 -5.59 -3.02 -8.88
N ARG A 65 -5.65 -2.17 -9.92
CA ARG A 65 -4.77 -2.30 -11.08
C ARG A 65 -4.05 -0.96 -11.27
N LYS A 66 -2.74 -1.00 -11.40
CA LYS A 66 -1.92 0.19 -11.61
C LYS A 66 -1.49 0.26 -13.06
N ILE A 67 -1.65 1.42 -13.68
CA ILE A 67 -1.05 1.79 -14.97
C ILE A 67 0.28 2.46 -14.64
N ALA A 68 1.38 1.73 -14.82
CA ALA A 68 2.73 2.19 -14.48
C ALA A 68 3.28 3.17 -15.53
N ASP A 69 2.92 2.99 -16.80
CA ASP A 69 3.24 3.95 -17.86
C ASP A 69 2.29 3.78 -19.06
N VAL A 70 2.12 4.87 -19.83
CA VAL A 70 1.46 4.86 -21.14
C VAL A 70 2.35 5.54 -22.17
N VAL A 71 2.75 4.78 -23.17
CA VAL A 71 3.57 5.23 -24.29
C VAL A 71 2.67 5.39 -25.51
N VAL A 72 2.74 6.55 -26.16
CA VAL A 72 2.05 6.83 -27.42
C VAL A 72 3.11 7.17 -28.46
N ALA A 73 2.96 6.68 -29.68
CA ALA A 73 3.92 6.91 -30.76
C ALA A 73 4.10 8.42 -31.03
N ASP A 74 5.37 8.81 -31.21
CA ASP A 74 5.77 10.15 -31.62
C ASP A 74 5.24 10.49 -33.01
N GLY A 75 5.05 11.80 -33.26
CA GLY A 75 4.63 12.31 -34.56
C GLY A 75 3.13 12.15 -34.86
N LEU A 76 2.34 11.55 -33.97
CA LEU A 76 0.89 11.58 -34.08
C LEU A 76 0.36 13.01 -33.91
N LEU A 77 -0.53 13.42 -34.81
CA LEU A 77 -1.28 14.67 -34.65
C LEU A 77 -2.17 14.58 -33.40
N GLN A 78 -2.44 15.73 -32.76
CA GLN A 78 -3.18 15.79 -31.49
C GLN A 78 -4.46 14.91 -31.45
N PRO A 79 -5.38 14.95 -32.44
CA PRO A 79 -6.57 14.10 -32.39
C PRO A 79 -6.26 12.59 -32.39
N ALA A 80 -5.18 12.17 -33.05
CA ALA A 80 -4.75 10.78 -33.09
C ALA A 80 -4.05 10.37 -31.78
N PHE A 81 -3.26 11.27 -31.18
CA PHE A 81 -2.67 11.08 -29.86
C PHE A 81 -3.77 10.85 -28.80
N HIS A 82 -4.76 11.74 -28.73
CA HIS A 82 -5.89 11.61 -27.80
C HIS A 82 -6.63 10.29 -27.99
N ALA A 83 -6.92 9.91 -29.23
CA ALA A 83 -7.60 8.64 -29.52
C ALA A 83 -6.77 7.42 -29.09
N ALA A 84 -5.45 7.42 -29.33
CA ALA A 84 -4.58 6.32 -28.97
C ALA A 84 -4.44 6.18 -27.44
N PHE A 85 -4.21 7.30 -26.74
CA PHE A 85 -4.13 7.32 -25.27
C PHE A 85 -5.45 6.85 -24.63
N ARG A 86 -6.58 7.38 -25.09
CA ARG A 86 -7.91 6.96 -24.62
C ARG A 86 -8.16 5.47 -24.82
N VAL A 87 -7.89 4.94 -26.01
CA VAL A 87 -8.09 3.52 -26.31
C VAL A 87 -7.17 2.63 -25.46
N ALA A 88 -5.97 3.10 -25.11
CA ALA A 88 -5.11 2.39 -24.17
C ALA A 88 -5.76 2.29 -22.78
N LEU A 89 -6.30 3.40 -22.24
CA LEU A 89 -7.01 3.41 -20.97
C LEU A 89 -8.28 2.55 -21.00
N GLU A 90 -9.07 2.63 -22.08
CA GLU A 90 -10.25 1.78 -22.29
C GLU A 90 -9.89 0.29 -22.31
N GLY A 91 -8.75 -0.06 -22.94
CA GLY A 91 -8.23 -1.41 -22.96
C GLY A 91 -7.83 -1.92 -21.58
N VAL A 92 -7.20 -1.08 -20.75
CA VAL A 92 -6.89 -1.42 -19.34
C VAL A 92 -8.17 -1.70 -18.56
N LEU A 93 -9.18 -0.84 -18.68
CA LEU A 93 -10.45 -0.98 -17.97
C LEU A 93 -11.20 -2.25 -18.37
N ALA A 94 -11.19 -2.58 -19.65
CA ALA A 94 -11.80 -3.80 -20.15
C ALA A 94 -11.02 -5.06 -19.73
N GLU A 95 -9.69 -5.02 -19.76
CA GLU A 95 -8.83 -6.12 -19.28
C GLU A 95 -9.06 -6.40 -17.80
N ALA A 96 -9.11 -5.34 -16.98
CA ALA A 96 -9.32 -5.42 -15.55
C ALA A 96 -10.62 -6.14 -15.15
N GLN A 97 -11.65 -6.09 -16.01
CA GLN A 97 -12.94 -6.73 -15.77
C GLN A 97 -12.99 -8.20 -16.24
N ALA A 98 -12.04 -8.63 -17.09
CA ALA A 98 -12.18 -9.86 -17.88
C ALA A 98 -11.65 -11.14 -17.21
N SER A 99 -10.88 -11.06 -16.11
CA SER A 99 -10.22 -12.26 -15.57
C SER A 99 -10.01 -12.23 -14.04
N PRO A 100 -11.01 -12.65 -13.23
CA PRO A 100 -10.81 -12.83 -11.81
C PRO A 100 -9.95 -14.07 -11.54
N ASP A 101 -8.74 -13.86 -11.02
CA ASP A 101 -7.94 -14.88 -10.32
C ASP A 101 -8.16 -14.68 -8.81
N ARG A 102 -8.18 -15.76 -8.02
CA ARG A 102 -8.32 -15.65 -6.56
C ARG A 102 -7.18 -14.84 -5.93
N THR A 103 -5.99 -14.87 -6.54
CA THR A 103 -4.84 -14.06 -6.14
C THR A 103 -4.84 -12.66 -6.76
N ARG A 104 -5.74 -12.37 -7.71
CA ARG A 104 -5.87 -11.07 -8.38
C ARG A 104 -7.35 -10.75 -8.56
N PRO A 105 -8.01 -10.29 -7.47
CA PRO A 105 -9.43 -9.99 -7.50
C PRO A 105 -9.75 -8.91 -8.55
N ILE A 106 -11.01 -8.83 -8.95
CA ILE A 106 -11.49 -7.74 -9.81
C ILE A 106 -11.15 -6.42 -9.10
N PRO A 107 -10.46 -5.48 -9.76
CA PRO A 107 -10.01 -4.29 -9.10
C PRO A 107 -11.20 -3.40 -8.74
N MET A 108 -11.14 -2.82 -7.54
CA MET A 108 -12.02 -1.75 -7.08
C MET A 108 -11.54 -0.38 -7.53
N VAL A 109 -10.27 -0.26 -7.88
CA VAL A 109 -9.65 1.00 -8.30
C VAL A 109 -8.62 0.75 -9.38
N ILE A 110 -8.57 1.68 -10.34
CA ILE A 110 -7.50 1.78 -11.30
C ILE A 110 -6.65 2.99 -10.92
N TRP A 111 -5.36 2.78 -10.70
CA TRP A 111 -4.39 3.83 -10.48
C TRP A 111 -3.61 4.10 -11.75
N PHE A 112 -3.23 5.35 -11.95
CA PHE A 112 -2.30 5.77 -12.98
C PHE A 112 -1.14 6.51 -12.33
N GLU A 113 0.08 6.06 -12.59
CA GLU A 113 1.31 6.72 -12.14
C GLU A 113 1.78 7.74 -13.17
N GLU A 114 1.91 8.98 -12.72
CA GLU A 114 2.59 10.03 -13.45
C GLU A 114 4.00 10.19 -12.84
N HIS A 115 5.02 10.01 -13.68
CA HIS A 115 6.43 10.15 -13.31
C HIS A 115 6.99 11.47 -13.85
N PRO A 116 6.83 12.61 -13.13
CA PRO A 116 7.15 13.94 -13.65
C PRO A 116 8.62 14.11 -14.11
N GLN A 117 9.57 13.39 -13.52
CA GLN A 117 10.99 13.51 -13.88
C GLN A 117 11.42 12.59 -15.04
N ILE A 118 10.77 11.44 -15.21
CA ILE A 118 11.17 10.40 -16.18
C ILE A 118 10.26 10.39 -17.42
N ALA A 119 8.96 10.55 -17.21
CA ALA A 119 7.92 10.47 -18.24
C ALA A 119 6.82 11.52 -17.96
N PRO A 120 7.13 12.83 -18.07
CA PRO A 120 6.18 13.88 -17.74
C PRO A 120 4.94 13.83 -18.63
N LEU A 121 3.76 13.91 -18.02
CA LEU A 121 2.51 14.03 -18.77
C LEU A 121 2.30 15.47 -19.27
N GLY A 122 1.91 15.59 -20.53
CA GLY A 122 1.38 16.84 -21.07
C GLY A 122 -0.06 17.09 -20.63
N ASP A 123 -0.51 18.35 -20.71
CA ASP A 123 -1.85 18.77 -20.30
C ASP A 123 -2.97 17.99 -21.01
N ASN A 124 -2.75 17.62 -22.26
CA ASN A 124 -3.69 16.81 -23.05
C ASN A 124 -3.91 15.41 -22.47
N ALA A 125 -2.84 14.76 -21.97
CA ALA A 125 -2.95 13.44 -21.34
C ALA A 125 -3.66 13.54 -19.98
N ARG A 126 -3.35 14.57 -19.18
CA ARG A 126 -4.05 14.84 -17.91
C ARG A 126 -5.53 15.15 -18.13
N ALA A 127 -5.85 15.92 -19.17
CA ALA A 127 -7.24 16.20 -19.54
C ALA A 127 -7.98 14.93 -19.97
N GLU A 128 -7.32 14.02 -20.68
CA GLU A 128 -7.89 12.71 -21.04
C GLU A 128 -8.09 11.82 -19.80
N LEU A 129 -7.13 11.76 -18.86
CA LEU A 129 -7.31 11.07 -17.58
C LEU A 129 -8.56 11.58 -16.85
N ALA A 130 -8.70 12.90 -16.72
CA ALA A 130 -9.87 13.52 -16.10
C ALA A 130 -11.18 13.20 -16.85
N ALA A 131 -11.17 13.23 -18.19
CA ALA A 131 -12.33 12.85 -19.00
C ALA A 131 -12.71 11.37 -18.84
N GLN A 132 -11.73 10.51 -18.57
CA GLN A 132 -11.92 9.11 -18.21
C GLN A 132 -12.25 8.92 -16.71
N GLY A 133 -12.50 9.97 -15.95
CA GLY A 133 -12.93 9.87 -14.54
C GLY A 133 -11.82 9.55 -13.56
N PHE A 134 -10.55 9.69 -13.95
CA PHE A 134 -9.44 9.70 -13.01
C PHE A 134 -9.38 11.04 -12.28
N ILE A 135 -9.12 10.99 -10.97
CA ILE A 135 -8.95 12.16 -10.11
C ILE A 135 -7.52 12.15 -9.59
N ARG A 136 -6.85 13.30 -9.56
CA ARG A 136 -5.52 13.42 -9.00
C ARG A 136 -5.59 13.32 -7.48
N ASP A 137 -4.85 12.38 -6.90
CA ASP A 137 -4.82 12.18 -5.45
C ASP A 137 -4.00 13.28 -4.75
N GLU A 138 -4.10 13.36 -3.43
CA GLU A 138 -3.19 14.20 -2.65
C GLU A 138 -1.76 13.67 -2.71
N ASP A 139 -0.79 14.56 -2.60
CA ASP A 139 0.61 14.15 -2.51
C ASP A 139 0.91 13.51 -1.15
N PRO A 140 1.71 12.43 -1.13
CA PRO A 140 2.11 11.77 0.11
C PRO A 140 3.02 12.67 0.96
N VAL A 141 3.17 12.29 2.23
CA VAL A 141 4.16 12.89 3.12
C VAL A 141 5.57 12.58 2.59
N PRO A 142 6.48 13.56 2.50
CA PRO A 142 7.86 13.31 2.06
C PRO A 142 8.60 12.34 2.98
N SER A 143 9.13 11.25 2.41
CA SER A 143 9.82 10.19 3.17
C SER A 143 10.76 9.32 2.32
N ILE A 144 10.26 8.75 1.24
CA ILE A 144 10.97 7.84 0.33
C ILE A 144 11.05 8.49 -1.06
N PRO A 145 11.93 8.04 -1.97
CA PRO A 145 12.14 8.69 -3.27
C PRO A 145 10.84 8.98 -4.04
N SER A 146 9.88 8.06 -4.05
CA SER A 146 8.61 8.25 -4.76
C SER A 146 7.67 9.30 -4.16
N THR A 147 7.90 9.72 -2.90
CA THR A 147 7.10 10.73 -2.20
C THR A 147 7.76 12.11 -2.15
N VAL A 148 9.01 12.24 -2.62
CA VAL A 148 9.79 13.49 -2.52
C VAL A 148 9.68 14.31 -3.80
N SER A 149 9.27 15.57 -3.66
CA SER A 149 9.17 16.49 -4.79
C SER A 149 10.53 16.75 -5.44
N GLY A 150 10.61 16.52 -6.75
CA GLY A 150 11.83 16.72 -7.54
C GLY A 150 12.81 15.53 -7.53
N ASP A 151 12.51 14.47 -6.77
CA ASP A 151 13.27 13.22 -6.84
C ASP A 151 13.07 12.55 -8.20
N PRO A 152 14.10 11.94 -8.83
CA PRO A 152 13.96 11.20 -10.09
C PRO A 152 12.85 10.15 -10.09
N HIS A 153 12.56 9.55 -8.94
CA HIS A 153 11.53 8.52 -8.76
C HIS A 153 10.21 9.06 -8.24
N GLN A 154 10.04 10.38 -8.11
CA GLN A 154 8.78 11.00 -7.70
C GLN A 154 7.61 10.46 -8.51
N VAL A 155 6.52 10.13 -7.82
CA VAL A 155 5.26 9.68 -8.42
C VAL A 155 4.10 10.56 -7.98
N HIS A 156 3.28 10.92 -8.96
CA HIS A 156 1.95 11.44 -8.76
C HIS A 156 0.93 10.36 -9.11
N ARG A 157 -0.07 10.13 -8.25
CA ARG A 157 -1.11 9.12 -8.50
C ARG A 157 -2.41 9.77 -8.94
N TRP A 158 -3.03 9.21 -9.96
CA TRP A 158 -4.42 9.47 -10.33
C TRP A 158 -5.27 8.22 -10.09
N SER A 159 -6.41 8.38 -9.44
CA SER A 159 -7.30 7.27 -9.07
C SER A 159 -8.62 7.32 -9.82
N ARG A 160 -9.06 6.18 -10.33
CA ARG A 160 -10.42 5.93 -10.81
C ARG A 160 -11.02 4.75 -10.05
N TRP A 161 -11.88 5.06 -9.09
CA TRP A 161 -12.64 4.05 -8.36
C TRP A 161 -13.75 3.47 -9.24
N LEU A 162 -13.82 2.14 -9.30
CA LEU A 162 -14.81 1.36 -10.05
C LEU A 162 -16.03 0.99 -9.18
N ALA A 163 -15.89 1.18 -7.86
CA ALA A 163 -16.93 1.10 -6.84
C ALA A 163 -16.92 2.42 -6.03
N PRO A 164 -17.80 2.64 -5.03
CA PRO A 164 -17.69 3.79 -4.15
C PRO A 164 -16.28 3.89 -3.52
N ALA A 165 -15.67 5.07 -3.65
CA ALA A 165 -14.36 5.36 -3.08
C ALA A 165 -14.40 5.34 -1.53
N PRO A 166 -13.25 5.15 -0.86
CA PRO A 166 -13.12 5.31 0.58
C PRO A 166 -13.66 6.66 1.04
N ALA A 167 -14.26 6.69 2.23
CA ALA A 167 -14.83 7.92 2.74
C ALA A 167 -13.70 8.93 3.04
N ALA A 168 -13.87 10.19 2.64
CA ALA A 168 -12.86 11.22 2.90
C ALA A 168 -12.54 11.39 4.40
N THR A 169 -13.49 11.09 5.28
CA THR A 169 -13.31 11.11 6.75
C THR A 169 -12.45 9.95 7.29
N ARG A 170 -12.17 8.95 6.44
CA ARG A 170 -11.37 7.75 6.70
C ARG A 170 -10.04 7.77 5.93
N ALA A 171 -9.77 8.83 5.15
CA ALA A 171 -8.50 9.00 4.47
C ALA A 171 -7.37 9.22 5.49
N VAL A 172 -6.22 8.62 5.21
CA VAL A 172 -4.98 8.81 5.97
C VAL A 172 -3.87 9.24 5.02
N PRO A 173 -3.01 10.22 5.38
CA PRO A 173 -1.85 10.56 4.58
C PRO A 173 -0.91 9.36 4.47
N TYR A 174 -0.26 9.21 3.31
CA TYR A 174 0.74 8.17 3.13
C TYR A 174 2.13 8.64 3.56
N TYR A 175 2.82 7.83 4.37
CA TYR A 175 4.25 7.96 4.67
C TYR A 175 4.89 6.59 4.49
N GLY A 176 5.87 6.48 3.58
CA GLY A 176 6.65 5.25 3.41
C GLY A 176 7.76 5.17 4.44
N GLN A 177 7.97 3.99 5.04
CA GLN A 177 9.07 3.79 5.99
C GLN A 177 10.43 4.01 5.32
N THR A 178 11.37 4.54 6.08
CA THR A 178 12.70 4.94 5.58
C THR A 178 13.80 3.97 5.99
N THR A 179 13.45 2.92 6.75
CA THR A 179 14.37 1.87 7.20
C THR A 179 13.71 0.50 7.08
N ASP A 180 14.49 -0.57 7.19
CA ASP A 180 13.98 -1.96 7.06
C ASP A 180 13.20 -2.46 8.28
N VAL A 181 13.18 -1.72 9.39
CA VAL A 181 12.71 -2.23 10.70
C VAL A 181 11.63 -1.38 11.37
N THR A 182 11.17 -0.33 10.70
CA THR A 182 10.31 0.71 11.28
C THR A 182 8.84 0.59 10.91
N CYS A 183 8.43 -0.47 10.21
CA CYS A 183 7.05 -0.68 9.74
C CYS A 183 5.98 -0.46 10.84
N GLY A 184 6.18 -1.07 12.02
CA GLY A 184 5.26 -0.91 13.16
C GLY A 184 5.15 0.54 13.63
N ALA A 185 6.29 1.25 13.69
CA ALA A 185 6.31 2.66 14.06
C ALA A 185 5.54 3.52 13.05
N VAL A 186 5.75 3.30 11.75
CA VAL A 186 5.07 4.04 10.70
C VAL A 186 3.58 3.75 10.65
N ALA A 187 3.16 2.49 10.79
CA ALA A 187 1.74 2.13 10.84
C ALA A 187 1.02 2.84 12.00
N ALA A 188 1.65 2.91 13.18
CA ALA A 188 1.12 3.65 14.33
C ALA A 188 1.12 5.17 14.09
N LEU A 189 2.22 5.75 13.60
CA LEU A 189 2.30 7.19 13.29
C LEU A 189 1.25 7.61 12.26
N THR A 190 0.99 6.77 11.25
CA THR A 190 -0.04 7.01 10.22
C THR A 190 -1.44 7.02 10.83
N ALA A 191 -1.74 6.10 11.77
CA ALA A 191 -3.01 6.10 12.49
C ALA A 191 -3.18 7.37 13.35
N LEU A 192 -2.10 7.80 14.03
CA LEU A 192 -2.11 9.04 14.84
C LEU A 192 -2.25 10.29 13.96
N GLU A 193 -1.59 10.33 12.79
CA GLU A 193 -1.72 11.40 11.80
C GLU A 193 -3.16 11.47 11.28
N GLY A 194 -3.74 10.34 10.88
CA GLY A 194 -5.12 10.25 10.42
C GLY A 194 -6.16 10.63 11.48
N ALA A 195 -5.80 10.61 12.76
CA ALA A 195 -6.62 11.13 13.85
C ALA A 195 -6.42 12.63 14.13
N GLY A 196 -5.57 13.31 13.36
CA GLY A 196 -5.30 14.74 13.46
C GLY A 196 -4.29 15.11 14.54
N LEU A 197 -3.43 14.19 15.01
CA LEU A 197 -2.42 14.49 16.04
C LEU A 197 -1.13 15.12 15.48
N GLY A 198 -1.02 15.33 14.16
CA GLY A 198 0.05 16.10 13.52
C GLY A 198 1.45 15.53 13.80
N ARG A 199 1.67 14.28 13.41
CA ARG A 199 2.92 13.52 13.57
C ARG A 199 3.89 13.71 12.41
N PHE A 200 3.38 14.07 11.25
CA PHE A 200 4.20 14.37 10.09
C PHE A 200 4.15 15.86 9.72
N GLY A 201 5.29 16.37 9.27
CA GLY A 201 5.46 17.71 8.73
C GLY A 201 5.77 17.68 7.24
N VAL A 202 6.10 18.87 6.72
CA VAL A 202 6.46 19.07 5.30
C VAL A 202 7.89 18.69 4.97
N ASP A 203 8.71 18.35 5.97
CA ASP A 203 10.15 18.10 5.85
C ASP A 203 10.47 16.63 6.12
N GLY A 204 11.13 15.98 5.15
CA GLY A 204 11.45 14.56 5.22
C GLY A 204 12.44 14.19 6.34
N GLU A 205 13.39 15.07 6.66
CA GLU A 205 14.39 14.80 7.71
C GLU A 205 13.75 14.82 9.12
N SER A 206 12.86 15.78 9.36
CA SER A 206 12.05 15.81 10.58
C SER A 206 11.14 14.58 10.68
N ASN A 207 10.51 14.16 9.57
CA ASN A 207 9.64 12.99 9.57
C ASN A 207 10.42 11.70 9.85
N HIS A 208 11.59 11.52 9.23
CA HIS A 208 12.51 10.43 9.52
C HIS A 208 12.93 10.39 10.99
N SER A 209 13.21 11.57 11.58
CA SER A 209 13.55 11.67 12.99
C SER A 209 12.40 11.24 13.92
N HIS A 210 11.16 11.58 13.56
CA HIS A 210 9.97 11.12 14.29
C HIS A 210 9.77 9.61 14.17
N GLU A 211 9.93 9.04 12.98
CA GLU A 211 9.90 7.60 12.73
C GLU A 211 10.90 6.86 13.64
N LEU A 212 12.17 7.28 13.64
CA LEU A 212 13.20 6.67 14.48
C LEU A 212 12.93 6.85 15.98
N SER A 213 12.44 8.03 16.39
CA SER A 213 12.11 8.30 17.80
C SER A 213 10.97 7.41 18.32
N PHE A 214 9.96 7.18 17.48
CA PHE A 214 8.87 6.26 17.81
C PHE A 214 9.39 4.81 17.86
N TRP A 215 10.08 4.36 16.82
CA TRP A 215 10.62 2.99 16.74
C TRP A 215 11.52 2.66 17.94
N ARG A 216 12.43 3.56 18.33
CA ARG A 216 13.33 3.34 19.48
C ARG A 216 12.61 3.12 20.82
N ARG A 217 11.36 3.56 20.96
CA ARG A 217 10.54 3.33 22.16
C ARG A 217 9.66 2.10 22.06
N ALA A 218 9.27 1.71 20.84
CA ALA A 218 8.37 0.60 20.58
C ALA A 218 9.07 -0.75 20.33
N THR A 219 10.33 -0.72 19.89
CA THR A 219 11.07 -1.92 19.45
C THR A 219 11.61 -2.75 20.60
N ASN A 220 11.62 -4.08 20.40
CA ASN A 220 12.34 -5.04 21.22
C ASN A 220 13.58 -5.61 20.50
N LEU A 221 14.16 -4.85 19.54
CA LEU A 221 15.37 -5.16 18.76
C LEU A 221 15.25 -6.31 17.73
N PRO A 222 15.04 -6.01 16.43
CA PRO A 222 14.60 -4.74 15.85
C PRO A 222 13.08 -4.63 15.67
N ALA A 223 12.34 -5.74 15.83
CA ALA A 223 10.91 -5.78 15.62
C ALA A 223 10.12 -5.05 16.73
N CYS A 224 9.05 -4.37 16.34
CA CYS A 224 8.02 -3.90 17.25
C CYS A 224 6.99 -5.02 17.43
N GLU A 225 6.98 -5.68 18.58
CA GLU A 225 5.94 -6.66 18.89
C GLU A 225 4.63 -5.97 19.34
N PRO A 226 3.48 -6.67 19.28
CA PRO A 226 2.16 -6.05 19.44
C PRO A 226 1.96 -5.22 20.72
N ILE A 227 2.51 -5.66 21.86
CA ILE A 227 2.30 -5.02 23.16
C ILE A 227 3.15 -3.76 23.28
N GLY A 228 4.45 -3.82 23.02
CA GLY A 228 5.37 -2.67 23.03
C GLY A 228 4.97 -1.58 22.03
N LEU A 229 4.48 -1.99 20.85
CA LEU A 229 3.92 -1.07 19.86
C LEU A 229 2.66 -0.36 20.38
N SER A 230 1.75 -1.12 20.99
CA SER A 230 0.52 -0.58 21.58
C SER A 230 0.81 0.37 22.76
N VAL A 231 1.78 0.04 23.61
CA VAL A 231 2.25 0.87 24.72
C VAL A 231 2.78 2.23 24.24
N THR A 232 3.61 2.23 23.21
CA THR A 232 4.16 3.47 22.65
C THR A 232 3.05 4.29 22.00
N THR A 233 2.13 3.63 21.28
CA THR A 233 0.94 4.26 20.67
C THR A 233 0.05 4.90 21.74
N ALA A 234 -0.24 4.20 22.83
CA ALA A 234 -1.03 4.70 23.96
C ALA A 234 -0.37 5.92 24.62
N SER A 235 0.96 5.88 24.77
CA SER A 235 1.74 6.99 25.31
C SER A 235 1.66 8.24 24.42
N GLU A 236 1.68 8.06 23.08
CA GLU A 236 1.52 9.16 22.12
C GLU A 236 0.12 9.76 22.10
N ILE A 237 -0.91 8.92 22.27
CA ILE A 237 -2.28 9.40 22.42
C ILE A 237 -2.35 10.30 23.66
N GLY A 238 -1.83 9.84 24.81
CA GLY A 238 -1.62 10.69 25.98
C GLY A 238 -2.86 11.50 26.38
N ALA A 239 -2.78 12.83 26.35
CA ALA A 239 -3.90 13.73 26.67
C ALA A 239 -4.91 13.93 25.51
N HIS A 240 -4.67 13.34 24.33
CA HIS A 240 -5.51 13.45 23.14
C HIS A 240 -6.63 12.41 23.11
N THR A 241 -7.14 11.99 24.29
CA THR A 241 -8.20 11.00 24.42
C THR A 241 -9.58 11.46 23.96
N HIS A 242 -9.67 12.64 23.35
CA HIS A 242 -10.90 13.19 22.79
C HIS A 242 -11.12 12.78 21.33
N THR A 243 -10.08 12.30 20.62
CA THR A 243 -10.18 11.78 19.24
C THR A 243 -9.86 10.29 19.14
N LEU A 244 -9.06 9.76 20.07
CA LEU A 244 -8.65 8.36 20.10
C LEU A 244 -8.83 7.74 21.49
N GLY A 245 -9.27 6.50 21.54
CA GLY A 245 -9.31 5.69 22.75
C GLY A 245 -7.96 5.05 23.08
N ILE A 246 -7.83 4.51 24.29
CA ILE A 246 -6.67 3.69 24.66
C ILE A 246 -6.62 2.47 23.74
N PRO A 247 -5.48 2.20 23.07
CA PRO A 247 -5.34 1.02 22.23
C PRO A 247 -5.55 -0.28 23.03
N ARG A 248 -6.02 -1.32 22.34
CA ARG A 248 -6.07 -2.68 22.88
C ARG A 248 -5.38 -3.64 21.93
N VAL A 249 -4.78 -4.69 22.49
CA VAL A 249 -4.08 -5.74 21.76
C VAL A 249 -4.94 -7.00 21.77
N ILE A 250 -5.09 -7.63 20.61
CA ILE A 250 -5.66 -8.97 20.50
C ILE A 250 -4.56 -9.85 19.92
N LEU A 251 -4.10 -10.82 20.70
CA LEU A 251 -2.99 -11.71 20.35
C LEU A 251 -3.40 -13.15 20.59
N SER A 252 -3.31 -14.01 19.57
CA SER A 252 -3.88 -15.36 19.65
C SER A 252 -3.03 -16.40 20.40
N THR A 253 -1.90 -15.99 20.96
CA THR A 253 -0.99 -16.85 21.73
C THR A 253 -0.72 -16.22 23.10
N ASP A 254 -0.42 -17.05 24.09
CA ASP A 254 0.07 -16.63 25.41
C ASP A 254 1.60 -16.46 25.44
N ASP A 255 2.30 -16.99 24.43
CA ASP A 255 3.76 -16.92 24.32
C ASP A 255 4.25 -15.52 23.89
N TYR A 256 5.56 -15.31 24.02
CA TYR A 256 6.26 -14.16 23.44
C TYR A 256 6.44 -14.37 21.93
N VAL A 257 6.27 -13.31 21.16
CA VAL A 257 6.17 -13.38 19.69
C VAL A 257 7.32 -12.66 18.99
N LEU A 258 7.52 -12.90 17.69
CA LEU A 258 8.60 -12.32 16.88
C LEU A 258 9.99 -12.68 17.43
N LEU A 259 10.15 -13.93 17.88
CA LEU A 259 11.38 -14.47 18.46
C LEU A 259 11.96 -15.64 17.64
N GLU A 260 11.31 -16.01 16.54
CA GLU A 260 11.59 -17.19 15.72
C GLU A 260 13.05 -17.20 15.20
N ASP A 261 13.58 -16.05 14.81
CA ASP A 261 14.96 -15.91 14.33
C ASP A 261 16.02 -16.07 15.44
N TRP A 262 15.61 -16.05 16.71
CA TRP A 262 16.51 -15.99 17.87
C TRP A 262 16.44 -17.25 18.75
N VAL A 263 15.67 -18.26 18.36
CA VAL A 263 15.46 -19.48 19.17
C VAL A 263 16.75 -20.25 19.46
N ASP A 264 17.71 -20.19 18.54
CA ASP A 264 19.02 -20.84 18.66
C ASP A 264 20.08 -19.99 19.39
N ASP A 265 19.74 -18.76 19.79
CA ASP A 265 20.58 -17.89 20.62
C ASP A 265 19.93 -17.64 21.99
N PRO A 266 20.29 -18.41 23.03
CA PRO A 266 19.69 -18.29 24.35
C PRO A 266 19.88 -16.91 25.02
N LEU A 267 20.93 -16.16 24.65
CA LEU A 267 21.17 -14.84 25.21
C LEU A 267 20.24 -13.80 24.57
N GLU A 268 20.15 -13.80 23.24
CA GLU A 268 19.27 -12.90 22.49
C GLU A 268 17.79 -13.21 22.77
N LEU A 269 17.42 -14.49 22.86
CA LEU A 269 16.08 -14.93 23.21
C LEU A 269 15.66 -14.45 24.61
N ARG A 270 16.54 -14.64 25.60
CA ARG A 270 16.29 -14.19 26.98
C ARG A 270 16.14 -12.67 27.05
N LEU A 271 17.01 -11.92 26.37
CA LEU A 271 16.94 -10.46 26.34
C LEU A 271 15.59 -9.99 25.78
N ARG A 272 15.16 -10.51 24.63
CA ARG A 272 13.90 -10.10 23.98
C ARG A 272 12.67 -10.49 24.77
N THR A 273 12.70 -11.67 25.38
CA THR A 273 11.67 -12.11 26.34
C THR A 273 11.54 -11.11 27.49
N GLN A 274 12.66 -10.65 28.08
CA GLN A 274 12.66 -9.65 29.15
C GLN A 274 12.11 -8.30 28.68
N LEU A 275 12.42 -7.88 27.46
CA LEU A 275 11.87 -6.64 26.89
C LEU A 275 10.34 -6.71 26.69
N GLN A 276 9.82 -7.86 26.24
CA GLN A 276 8.36 -8.08 26.19
C GLN A 276 7.71 -8.11 27.57
N GLN A 277 8.42 -8.61 28.59
CA GLN A 277 7.94 -8.52 29.99
C GLN A 277 7.85 -7.08 30.48
N GLU A 278 8.81 -6.22 30.12
CA GLU A 278 8.69 -4.78 30.43
C GLU A 278 7.51 -4.15 29.69
N SER A 279 7.31 -4.52 28.42
CA SER A 279 6.16 -4.06 27.62
C SER A 279 4.83 -4.45 28.27
N LEU A 280 4.72 -5.66 28.82
CA LEU A 280 3.54 -6.10 29.59
C LEU A 280 3.30 -5.26 30.86
N ARG A 281 4.34 -4.97 31.64
CA ARG A 281 4.21 -4.13 32.85
C ARG A 281 3.78 -2.71 32.50
N GLU A 282 4.30 -2.17 31.40
CA GLU A 282 3.95 -0.84 30.94
C GLU A 282 2.52 -0.78 30.36
N ALA A 283 2.08 -1.84 29.67
CA ALA A 283 0.70 -1.98 29.22
C ALA A 283 -0.28 -1.95 30.40
N GLU A 284 0.02 -2.68 31.48
CA GLU A 284 -0.77 -2.64 32.72
C GLU A 284 -0.82 -1.22 33.31
N ARG A 285 0.33 -0.53 33.37
CA ARG A 285 0.42 0.84 33.89
C ARG A 285 -0.40 1.85 33.08
N LEU A 286 -0.47 1.67 31.76
CA LEU A 286 -1.20 2.55 30.83
C LEU A 286 -2.67 2.12 30.63
N GLY A 287 -3.08 0.97 31.17
CA GLY A 287 -4.42 0.43 30.97
C GLY A 287 -4.69 -0.11 29.56
N VAL A 288 -3.63 -0.51 28.84
CA VAL A 288 -3.75 -1.18 27.53
C VAL A 288 -4.28 -2.59 27.77
N ALA A 289 -5.50 -2.86 27.28
CA ALA A 289 -6.12 -4.17 27.39
C ALA A 289 -5.45 -5.17 26.44
N ILE A 290 -5.24 -6.40 26.92
CA ILE A 290 -4.67 -7.51 26.13
C ILE A 290 -5.64 -8.68 26.16
N GLU A 291 -6.16 -9.06 24.99
CA GLU A 291 -7.04 -10.21 24.80
C GLU A 291 -6.26 -11.36 24.16
N ARG A 292 -6.30 -12.54 24.81
CA ARG A 292 -5.59 -13.74 24.35
C ARG A 292 -6.52 -14.67 23.57
N ARG A 293 -6.71 -14.39 22.28
CA ARG A 293 -7.62 -15.15 21.40
C ARG A 293 -7.34 -14.93 19.92
N TRP A 294 -7.79 -15.86 19.10
CA TRP A 294 -7.86 -15.67 17.65
C TRP A 294 -9.01 -14.72 17.30
N ILE A 295 -8.69 -13.56 16.74
CA ILE A 295 -9.68 -12.64 16.17
C ILE A 295 -10.01 -13.06 14.73
N SER A 296 -11.30 -13.13 14.39
CA SER A 296 -11.71 -13.43 13.01
C SER A 296 -11.56 -12.20 12.11
N VAL A 297 -11.45 -12.42 10.80
CA VAL A 297 -11.32 -11.31 9.85
C VAL A 297 -12.61 -10.48 9.77
N GLU A 298 -13.77 -11.10 10.00
CA GLU A 298 -15.07 -10.42 10.07
C GLU A 298 -15.10 -9.45 11.26
N GLU A 299 -14.54 -9.84 12.41
CA GLU A 299 -14.44 -8.95 13.56
C GLU A 299 -13.44 -7.80 13.29
N ILE A 300 -12.32 -8.06 12.61
CA ILE A 300 -11.41 -6.98 12.16
C ILE A 300 -12.17 -6.01 11.26
N ARG A 301 -12.94 -6.52 10.30
CA ARG A 301 -13.78 -5.72 9.41
C ARG A 301 -14.79 -4.89 10.18
N ASP A 302 -15.48 -5.48 11.15
CA ASP A 302 -16.47 -4.78 11.99
C ASP A 302 -15.80 -3.62 12.76
N LEU A 303 -14.63 -3.85 13.35
CA LEU A 303 -13.88 -2.82 14.08
C LEU A 303 -13.48 -1.64 13.19
N VAL A 304 -13.00 -1.92 11.97
CA VAL A 304 -12.65 -0.87 11.01
C VAL A 304 -13.90 -0.14 10.55
N SER A 305 -14.99 -0.86 10.24
CA SER A 305 -16.29 -0.28 9.87
C SER A 305 -16.79 0.68 10.95
N ASP A 306 -16.68 0.29 12.22
CA ASP A 306 -17.07 1.09 13.40
C ASP A 306 -16.19 2.33 13.64
N GLY A 307 -15.10 2.51 12.89
CA GLY A 307 -14.25 3.68 13.03
C GLY A 307 -12.85 3.40 13.53
N ALA A 308 -12.54 2.20 14.03
CA ALA A 308 -11.22 1.97 14.59
C ALA A 308 -10.13 2.01 13.51
N TYR A 309 -8.97 2.55 13.87
CA TYR A 309 -7.73 2.24 13.17
C TYR A 309 -7.23 0.91 13.68
N VAL A 310 -6.91 -0.02 12.78
CA VAL A 310 -6.50 -1.37 13.16
C VAL A 310 -5.14 -1.67 12.54
N LEU A 311 -4.12 -1.83 13.38
CA LEU A 311 -2.80 -2.25 12.95
C LEU A 311 -2.79 -3.78 12.92
N LEU A 312 -2.36 -4.34 11.79
CA LEU A 312 -2.34 -5.76 11.52
C LEU A 312 -0.88 -6.23 11.44
N LEU A 313 -0.52 -7.23 12.25
CA LEU A 313 0.69 -7.99 12.04
C LEU A 313 0.44 -8.98 10.91
N ILE A 314 1.25 -8.90 9.86
CA ILE A 314 1.14 -9.72 8.66
C ILE A 314 2.44 -10.46 8.36
N ASP A 315 2.31 -11.55 7.61
CA ASP A 315 3.36 -12.17 6.82
C ASP A 315 3.43 -11.45 5.46
N LEU A 316 4.60 -10.93 5.09
CA LEU A 316 4.82 -10.32 3.78
C LEU A 316 4.99 -11.35 2.65
N GLU A 317 5.25 -12.61 2.97
CA GLU A 317 5.57 -13.65 1.99
C GLU A 317 4.47 -13.81 0.93
N PRO A 318 3.17 -13.88 1.28
CA PRO A 318 2.13 -14.01 0.26
C PRO A 318 2.00 -12.78 -0.65
N LEU A 319 2.44 -11.60 -0.19
CA LEU A 319 2.32 -10.36 -0.93
C LEU A 319 3.52 -10.11 -1.84
N ILE A 320 4.74 -10.30 -1.32
CA ILE A 320 5.98 -9.88 -2.00
C ILE A 320 7.08 -10.95 -2.02
N ALA A 321 6.83 -12.15 -1.49
CA ALA A 321 7.83 -13.20 -1.30
C ALA A 321 9.00 -12.76 -0.39
N ASP A 322 8.66 -12.10 0.71
CA ASP A 322 9.56 -11.79 1.82
C ASP A 322 8.94 -12.33 3.13
N PRO A 323 9.54 -13.32 3.80
CA PRO A 323 9.00 -13.90 5.02
C PRO A 323 9.39 -13.07 6.24
N THR A 324 9.19 -11.75 6.19
CA THR A 324 9.47 -10.83 7.29
C THR A 324 8.16 -10.45 7.97
N PRO A 325 8.08 -10.48 9.32
CA PRO A 325 6.91 -10.00 10.03
C PRO A 325 6.75 -8.50 9.81
N HIS A 326 5.55 -8.07 9.47
CA HIS A 326 5.31 -6.69 9.04
C HIS A 326 4.04 -6.10 9.60
N TRP A 327 4.01 -4.77 9.72
CA TRP A 327 2.84 -4.06 10.22
C TRP A 327 2.23 -3.16 9.16
N VAL A 328 0.92 -3.30 8.98
CA VAL A 328 0.11 -2.45 8.08
C VAL A 328 -1.07 -1.86 8.83
N LEU A 329 -1.64 -0.77 8.31
CA LEU A 329 -2.78 -0.08 8.89
C LEU A 329 -4.05 -0.33 8.05
N ALA A 330 -5.06 -0.97 8.63
CA ALA A 330 -6.42 -0.99 8.09
C ALA A 330 -7.24 0.20 8.65
N HIS A 331 -7.89 0.96 7.78
CA HIS A 331 -8.53 2.23 8.18
C HIS A 331 -9.90 2.52 7.55
N ASP A 332 -10.31 1.76 6.53
CA ASP A 332 -11.65 1.87 5.96
C ASP A 332 -12.16 0.51 5.45
N VAL A 333 -13.48 0.42 5.26
CA VAL A 333 -14.14 -0.71 4.60
C VAL A 333 -14.91 -0.17 3.40
N ILE A 334 -14.66 -0.76 2.24
CA ILE A 334 -15.39 -0.45 1.01
C ILE A 334 -16.05 -1.71 0.48
N ALA A 335 -17.08 -1.55 -0.35
CA ALA A 335 -17.77 -2.68 -0.97
C ALA A 335 -17.88 -2.50 -2.48
N ASP A 336 -17.80 -3.61 -3.21
CA ASP A 336 -18.07 -3.62 -4.64
C ASP A 336 -19.58 -3.55 -4.94
N VAL A 337 -19.93 -3.57 -6.23
CA VAL A 337 -21.32 -3.50 -6.69
C VAL A 337 -22.18 -4.70 -6.26
N ASP A 338 -21.55 -5.83 -5.93
CA ASP A 338 -22.21 -7.06 -5.44
C ASP A 338 -22.28 -7.10 -3.90
N GLY A 339 -21.77 -6.08 -3.21
CA GLY A 339 -21.73 -6.00 -1.75
C GLY A 339 -20.60 -6.81 -1.11
N ARG A 340 -19.59 -7.27 -1.88
CA ARG A 340 -18.40 -7.88 -1.30
C ARG A 340 -17.53 -6.79 -0.69
N GLU A 341 -17.13 -7.00 0.56
CA GLU A 341 -16.37 -6.02 1.32
C GLU A 341 -14.86 -6.25 1.23
N PHE A 342 -14.12 -5.15 1.28
CA PHE A 342 -12.67 -5.09 1.22
C PHE A 342 -12.18 -4.15 2.31
N LEU A 343 -11.07 -4.51 2.95
CA LEU A 343 -10.37 -3.64 3.88
C LEU A 343 -9.41 -2.75 3.11
N VAL A 344 -9.47 -1.45 3.37
CA VAL A 344 -8.53 -0.48 2.84
C VAL A 344 -7.33 -0.43 3.77
N VAL A 345 -6.17 -0.84 3.25
CA VAL A 345 -4.93 -1.00 3.99
C VAL A 345 -3.87 -0.04 3.46
N THR A 346 -3.14 0.59 4.37
CA THR A 346 -1.92 1.33 4.06
C THR A 346 -0.71 0.55 4.57
N ASP A 347 0.19 0.22 3.66
CA ASP A 347 1.43 -0.51 3.89
C ASP A 347 2.62 0.48 3.87
N PRO A 348 3.40 0.59 4.95
CA PRO A 348 4.54 1.49 4.98
C PRO A 348 5.72 1.05 4.10
N TRP A 349 5.80 -0.22 3.71
CA TRP A 349 6.87 -0.73 2.86
C TRP A 349 6.55 -0.50 1.38
N VAL A 350 7.56 -0.10 0.61
CA VAL A 350 7.49 -0.01 -0.86
C VAL A 350 8.62 -0.82 -1.44
N GLU A 351 8.29 -1.82 -2.26
CA GLU A 351 9.28 -2.66 -2.93
C GLU A 351 9.83 -1.96 -4.19
N ALA A 352 10.50 -0.82 -3.96
CA ALA A 352 10.95 0.08 -5.02
C ALA A 352 11.91 -0.61 -5.99
N ALA A 353 12.75 -1.55 -5.51
CA ALA A 353 13.67 -2.30 -6.36
C ALA A 353 12.94 -3.13 -7.43
N ARG A 354 11.66 -3.47 -7.21
CA ARG A 354 10.82 -4.24 -8.15
C ARG A 354 9.75 -3.38 -8.82
N GLY A 355 9.85 -2.06 -8.75
CA GLY A 355 8.96 -1.14 -9.50
C GLY A 355 7.67 -0.77 -8.79
N GLU A 356 7.57 -1.00 -7.47
CA GLU A 356 6.52 -0.37 -6.67
C GLU A 356 6.85 1.09 -6.38
N SER A 357 5.79 1.89 -6.17
CA SER A 357 5.89 3.22 -5.57
C SER A 357 4.93 3.32 -4.39
N TRP A 358 4.83 4.49 -3.76
CA TRP A 358 3.79 4.75 -2.76
C TRP A 358 2.37 4.48 -3.27
N ALA A 359 2.17 4.52 -4.59
CA ALA A 359 0.87 4.27 -5.20
C ALA A 359 0.36 2.85 -4.89
N ASP A 360 1.24 1.85 -4.86
CA ASP A 360 0.91 0.43 -4.66
C ASP A 360 0.50 0.11 -3.21
N THR A 361 0.93 0.94 -2.27
CA THR A 361 0.90 0.63 -0.83
C THR A 361 0.07 1.63 -0.03
N SER A 362 -0.40 2.71 -0.67
CA SER A 362 -1.32 3.69 -0.10
C SER A 362 -2.78 3.32 -0.35
N ALA A 363 -3.57 3.15 0.71
CA ALA A 363 -5.01 2.88 0.64
C ALA A 363 -5.40 1.73 -0.32
N ALA A 364 -4.65 0.64 -0.28
CA ALA A 364 -4.85 -0.53 -1.11
C ALA A 364 -6.03 -1.38 -0.60
N PRO A 365 -7.03 -1.70 -1.44
CA PRO A 365 -8.14 -2.55 -1.04
C PRO A 365 -7.75 -4.03 -1.10
N LEU A 366 -7.89 -4.75 0.03
CA LEU A 366 -7.64 -6.19 0.11
C LEU A 366 -8.94 -6.92 0.47
N SER A 367 -9.16 -8.09 -0.15
CA SER A 367 -10.30 -8.93 0.19
C SER A 367 -10.16 -9.48 1.60
N LEU A 368 -11.28 -9.81 2.26
CA LEU A 368 -11.24 -10.44 3.59
C LEU A 368 -10.50 -11.78 3.57
N GLU A 369 -10.57 -12.55 2.48
CA GLU A 369 -9.76 -13.78 2.31
C GLU A 369 -8.26 -13.45 2.28
N GLY A 370 -7.87 -12.40 1.55
CA GLY A 370 -6.49 -11.93 1.50
C GLY A 370 -5.97 -11.49 2.87
N ILE A 371 -6.79 -10.75 3.62
CA ILE A 371 -6.46 -10.32 4.99
C ILE A 371 -6.34 -11.52 5.93
N ASP A 372 -7.26 -12.49 5.87
CA ASP A 372 -7.19 -13.69 6.72
C ASP A 372 -5.94 -14.53 6.42
N LEU A 373 -5.51 -14.58 5.16
CA LEU A 373 -4.29 -15.26 4.74
C LEU A 373 -3.04 -14.59 5.31
N ILE A 374 -2.88 -13.27 5.10
CA ILE A 374 -1.63 -12.57 5.44
C ILE A 374 -1.49 -12.32 6.95
N THR A 375 -2.59 -12.28 7.72
CA THR A 375 -2.56 -12.03 9.18
C THR A 375 -2.24 -13.28 10.01
N ARG A 376 -1.47 -14.21 9.44
CA ARG A 376 -1.06 -15.48 10.05
C ARG A 376 0.46 -15.55 10.02
N TRP A 377 1.09 -15.33 11.16
CA TRP A 377 2.54 -15.26 11.27
C TRP A 377 3.07 -16.30 12.27
N GLY A 378 4.28 -16.81 12.05
CA GLY A 378 4.99 -17.73 12.96
C GLY A 378 4.62 -19.22 12.82
N ASP A 379 5.33 -20.07 13.56
CA ASP A 379 5.10 -21.52 13.68
C ASP A 379 5.20 -21.96 15.16
N PRO A 380 4.09 -22.33 15.83
CA PRO A 380 2.72 -22.35 15.32
C PRO A 380 2.22 -20.94 14.98
N GLN A 381 1.32 -20.85 14.00
CA GLN A 381 0.76 -19.57 13.57
C GLN A 381 0.01 -18.85 14.69
N TYR A 382 0.24 -17.54 14.79
CA TYR A 382 -0.52 -16.61 15.60
C TYR A 382 -0.97 -15.39 14.80
N ARG A 383 -1.93 -14.66 15.38
CA ARG A 383 -2.47 -13.41 14.86
C ARG A 383 -2.33 -12.33 15.92
N GLY A 384 -1.69 -11.22 15.55
CA GLY A 384 -1.54 -10.03 16.37
C GLY A 384 -2.25 -8.84 15.74
N VAL A 385 -3.13 -8.19 16.50
CA VAL A 385 -3.88 -7.01 16.07
C VAL A 385 -3.85 -5.96 17.16
N ILE A 386 -3.62 -4.69 16.79
CA ILE A 386 -3.77 -3.55 17.69
C ILE A 386 -4.94 -2.72 17.21
N VAL A 387 -5.96 -2.57 18.06
CA VAL A 387 -7.14 -1.77 17.78
C VAL A 387 -6.96 -0.43 18.47
N VAL A 388 -6.99 0.65 17.69
CA VAL A 388 -6.95 2.04 18.16
C VAL A 388 -8.34 2.63 17.92
N PRO A 389 -9.21 2.70 18.94
CA PRO A 389 -10.58 3.20 18.77
C PRO A 389 -10.56 4.67 18.36
N ARG A 390 -11.35 5.05 17.35
CA ARG A 390 -11.66 6.47 17.11
C ARG A 390 -12.82 6.91 18.00
N ILE A 391 -12.67 8.06 18.62
CA ILE A 391 -13.70 8.72 19.42
C ILE A 391 -14.18 9.92 18.61
N GLY A 392 -15.36 9.80 18.00
CA GLY A 392 -15.93 10.87 17.17
C GLY A 392 -16.90 10.36 16.12
#